data_AF-A0A931N5V3-F1
#
_entry.id   AF-A0A931N5V3-F1
#
_cell.length_a   1.000
_cell.length_b   1.000
_cell.length_c   1.000
_cell.angle_alpha   90.00
_cell.angle_beta   90.00
_cell.angle_gamma   90.00
#
_symmetry.space_group_name_H-M   'P 1'
#
loop_
_entity.id
_entity.type
_entity.pdbx_description
1 polymer ?
#
loop_
_entity_poly.entity_id
_entity_poly.type
_entity_poly.pdbx_seq_one_letter_code
_entity_poly.pdbx_strand_id
1 'polypeptide(L)'
;MTEVVATSETPTRDATARTGAISGEDTRLIRAEDIRRTPPEDTRRTSTEDMRRTSPTAKRWRFPSAVTSPGDDGIAAAVTWLTATTQRSGGTPMLRVPHASAISACAVLRNFVDRNRVVVTCPGDPAPAWRRGAVLAVDPERDDIAELADDPRTDALCVTPTRPADVVAWAAIADPALLGDATTPAPPSAPDPIPTQAMITLSGMLSRPLTLASASDHRDATAILDILYRAGHRCTGAAAYSWALANDWPAVGARRLAELADAFDNGRIPALPGGNPFRLAVLELWRTRAFAVGGPERIGAPD
;
A
#
# COMPACT_ATOMS: atom_id res chain seq x y z
N MET A 1 40.93 -44.68 25.74
CA MET A 1 42.32 -44.56 25.23
C MET A 1 42.61 -45.83 24.45
N THR A 2 42.18 -45.84 23.18
CA THR A 2 42.47 -46.90 22.19
C THR A 2 42.26 -46.26 20.82
N GLU A 3 43.36 -46.05 20.09
CA GLU A 3 43.42 -45.68 18.68
C GLU A 3 42.90 -46.83 17.81
N VAL A 4 42.18 -46.51 16.73
CA VAL A 4 42.32 -47.22 15.45
C VAL A 4 42.21 -46.21 14.31
N VAL A 5 43.32 -46.08 13.60
CA VAL A 5 43.53 -45.36 12.34
C VAL A 5 42.93 -46.17 11.18
N ALA A 6 42.26 -45.51 10.24
CA ALA A 6 41.99 -46.08 8.92
C ALA A 6 42.27 -45.04 7.82
N THR A 7 43.27 -45.39 7.02
CA THR A 7 43.84 -44.69 5.88
C THR A 7 43.19 -45.11 4.55
N SER A 8 43.11 -44.15 3.62
CA SER A 8 43.19 -44.32 2.15
C SER A 8 41.95 -44.97 1.48
N GLU A 9 41.57 -44.75 0.22
CA GLU A 9 42.24 -44.27 -1.00
C GLU A 9 41.22 -43.56 -1.92
N THR A 10 41.70 -42.57 -2.66
CA THR A 10 41.09 -42.03 -3.88
C THR A 10 41.47 -42.91 -5.08
N PRO A 11 40.64 -42.97 -6.13
CA PRO A 11 41.19 -43.02 -7.47
C PRO A 11 40.59 -41.97 -8.41
N THR A 12 41.51 -41.19 -8.97
CA THR A 12 41.43 -40.39 -10.19
C THR A 12 40.98 -41.23 -11.39
N ARG A 13 40.08 -40.71 -12.22
CA ARG A 13 40.07 -41.04 -13.65
C ARG A 13 39.55 -39.89 -14.51
N ASP A 14 40.49 -39.31 -15.24
CA ASP A 14 40.31 -38.52 -16.46
C ASP A 14 39.58 -39.33 -17.54
N ALA A 15 38.72 -38.66 -18.31
CA ALA A 15 38.46 -39.00 -19.71
C ALA A 15 37.93 -37.78 -20.48
N THR A 16 38.73 -37.36 -21.44
CA THR A 16 38.58 -36.22 -22.34
C THR A 16 37.66 -36.53 -23.54
N ALA A 17 37.06 -35.45 -24.05
CA ALA A 17 36.70 -35.18 -25.45
C ALA A 17 35.48 -35.87 -26.09
N ARG A 18 34.51 -35.04 -26.54
CA ARG A 18 34.24 -34.82 -27.99
C ARG A 18 33.23 -33.70 -28.24
N THR A 19 33.75 -32.66 -28.89
CA THR A 19 33.24 -31.93 -30.07
C THR A 19 31.77 -32.09 -30.46
N GLY A 20 31.05 -30.97 -30.46
CA GLY A 20 29.78 -30.77 -31.15
C GLY A 20 29.53 -29.29 -31.37
N ALA A 21 30.10 -28.75 -32.45
CA ALA A 21 29.83 -27.41 -32.95
C ALA A 21 28.42 -27.37 -33.57
N ILE A 22 27.58 -26.43 -33.15
CA ILE A 22 26.42 -26.00 -33.92
C ILE A 22 26.44 -24.48 -34.01
N SER A 23 26.70 -24.07 -35.24
CA SER A 23 26.61 -22.73 -35.81
C SER A 23 25.23 -22.09 -35.56
N GLY A 24 25.24 -20.81 -35.20
CA GLY A 24 24.02 -20.02 -35.00
C GLY A 24 24.31 -18.58 -34.59
N GLU A 25 25.30 -17.93 -35.20
CA GLU A 25 25.41 -16.47 -35.18
C GLU A 25 24.49 -15.90 -36.26
N ASP A 26 23.33 -15.38 -35.86
CA ASP A 26 22.63 -14.36 -36.65
C ASP A 26 22.41 -13.13 -35.76
N THR A 27 23.44 -12.30 -35.76
CA THR A 27 23.51 -11.02 -35.07
C THR A 27 22.65 -10.01 -35.84
N ARG A 28 21.43 -9.76 -35.36
CA ARG A 28 20.69 -8.53 -35.70
C ARG A 28 20.46 -7.68 -34.46
N LEU A 29 21.33 -6.68 -34.33
CA LEU A 29 21.10 -5.46 -33.58
C LEU A 29 19.71 -4.90 -33.91
N ILE A 30 18.81 -4.87 -32.94
CA ILE A 30 17.70 -3.92 -32.92
C ILE A 30 18.12 -2.81 -31.97
N ARG A 31 18.48 -1.67 -32.56
CA ARG A 31 18.78 -0.42 -31.87
C ARG A 31 17.58 0.03 -31.04
N ALA A 32 17.84 0.42 -29.80
CA ALA A 32 16.90 1.03 -28.88
C ALA A 32 16.73 2.54 -29.16
N GLU A 33 16.40 2.90 -30.41
CA GLU A 33 16.40 4.30 -30.84
C GLU A 33 15.32 4.53 -31.90
N ASP A 34 14.04 4.49 -31.52
CA ASP A 34 12.94 4.98 -32.38
C ASP A 34 11.58 5.21 -31.68
N ILE A 35 11.56 5.79 -30.46
CA ILE A 35 10.32 6.34 -29.85
C ILE A 35 10.47 7.84 -29.58
N ARG A 36 11.00 8.56 -30.57
CA ARG A 36 10.92 10.03 -30.68
C ARG A 36 10.57 10.42 -32.10
N ARG A 37 9.38 10.04 -32.57
CA ARG A 37 8.70 10.73 -33.68
C ARG A 37 7.25 10.99 -33.32
N THR A 38 6.89 12.26 -33.44
CA THR A 38 5.56 12.85 -33.32
C THR A 38 4.54 12.09 -34.17
N PRO A 39 3.35 11.75 -33.67
CA PRO A 39 2.21 11.44 -34.52
C PRO A 39 1.57 12.74 -35.05
N PRO A 40 0.89 12.69 -36.20
CA PRO A 40 0.26 13.85 -36.81
C PRO A 40 -0.99 14.27 -36.03
N GLU A 41 -1.30 15.58 -36.14
CA GLU A 41 -2.55 16.18 -35.69
C GLU A 41 -3.76 15.46 -36.28
N ASP A 42 -4.55 14.81 -35.42
CA ASP A 42 -5.97 14.59 -35.67
C ASP A 42 -6.76 14.84 -34.38
N THR A 43 -7.07 16.12 -34.16
CA THR A 43 -8.06 16.63 -33.22
C THR A 43 -9.44 16.53 -33.86
N ARG A 44 -10.49 15.95 -33.28
CA ARG A 44 -11.19 16.36 -32.05
C ARG A 44 -12.44 15.49 -31.94
N ARG A 45 -12.62 14.79 -30.82
CA ARG A 45 -13.89 14.57 -30.07
C ARG A 45 -13.75 13.29 -29.25
N THR A 46 -13.21 13.41 -28.03
CA THR A 46 -13.45 12.53 -26.86
C THR A 46 -12.38 12.84 -25.81
N SER A 47 -12.52 13.90 -25.01
CA SER A 47 -11.62 14.07 -23.84
C SER A 47 -12.12 14.99 -22.74
N THR A 48 -13.28 15.63 -22.87
CA THR A 48 -13.84 16.46 -21.79
C THR A 48 -14.92 15.75 -20.98
N GLU A 49 -15.49 14.66 -21.49
CA GLU A 49 -16.56 13.90 -20.83
C GLU A 49 -16.01 12.82 -19.87
N ASP A 50 -14.87 12.18 -20.20
CA ASP A 50 -14.31 11.09 -19.39
C ASP A 50 -13.59 11.55 -18.11
N MET A 51 -13.23 12.83 -18.00
CA MET A 51 -12.74 13.42 -16.74
C MET A 51 -13.86 13.76 -15.75
N ARG A 52 -15.13 13.67 -16.15
CA ARG A 52 -16.29 13.94 -15.27
C ARG A 52 -16.88 12.70 -14.58
N ARG A 53 -16.22 11.53 -14.68
CA ARG A 53 -16.54 10.34 -13.88
C ARG A 53 -15.52 10.05 -12.78
N THR A 54 -15.24 11.04 -11.94
CA THR A 54 -14.93 10.75 -10.52
C THR A 54 -16.22 10.88 -9.73
N SER A 55 -17.17 9.99 -10.05
CA SER A 55 -18.30 9.67 -9.17
C SER A 55 -17.78 9.19 -7.81
N PRO A 56 -18.52 9.42 -6.72
CA PRO A 56 -18.03 9.22 -5.36
C PRO A 56 -17.58 7.77 -5.13
N THR A 57 -16.29 7.62 -4.85
CA THR A 57 -15.66 6.60 -4.00
C THR A 57 -16.41 5.27 -3.91
N ALA A 58 -16.24 4.41 -4.92
CA ALA A 58 -16.49 3.00 -4.71
C ALA A 58 -15.57 2.52 -3.59
N LYS A 59 -16.14 2.09 -2.46
CA LYS A 59 -15.40 1.60 -1.29
C LYS A 59 -14.38 0.54 -1.75
N ARG A 60 -13.08 0.84 -1.63
CA ARG A 60 -11.98 -0.06 -2.00
C ARG A 60 -12.17 -1.43 -1.37
N TRP A 61 -12.45 -1.44 -0.06
CA TRP A 61 -12.73 -2.64 0.71
C TRP A 61 -14.24 -2.79 0.92
N ARG A 62 -14.81 -3.84 0.33
CA ARG A 62 -16.26 -4.11 0.35
C ARG A 62 -16.67 -5.19 1.35
N PHE A 63 -15.87 -5.40 2.39
CA PHE A 63 -16.20 -6.32 3.47
C PHE A 63 -16.71 -5.57 4.71
N PRO A 64 -17.42 -6.26 5.63
CA PRO A 64 -17.74 -5.72 6.93
C PRO A 64 -16.47 -5.30 7.70
N SER A 65 -16.44 -4.04 8.14
CA SER A 65 -15.32 -3.47 8.88
C SER A 65 -15.80 -2.90 10.20
N ALA A 66 -14.98 -2.99 11.24
CA ALA A 66 -15.28 -2.43 12.56
C ALA A 66 -14.03 -1.88 13.26
N VAL A 67 -14.24 -0.89 14.13
CA VAL A 67 -13.24 -0.35 15.06
C VAL A 67 -13.79 -0.40 16.46
N THR A 68 -12.95 -0.79 17.41
CA THR A 68 -13.28 -0.76 18.83
C THR A 68 -12.41 0.25 19.58
N SER A 69 -12.83 0.62 20.80
CA SER A 69 -11.98 1.38 21.71
C SER A 69 -10.76 0.55 22.14
N PRO A 70 -9.66 1.17 22.57
CA PRO A 70 -8.57 0.43 23.20
C PRO A 70 -9.01 -0.20 24.53
N GLY A 71 -8.28 -1.23 24.97
CA GLY A 71 -8.49 -1.89 26.27
C GLY A 71 -9.44 -3.08 26.24
N ASP A 72 -9.64 -3.70 27.41
CA ASP A 72 -10.32 -5.00 27.54
C ASP A 72 -11.79 -4.97 27.08
N ASP A 73 -12.51 -3.87 27.35
CA ASP A 73 -13.91 -3.72 26.91
C ASP A 73 -14.02 -3.65 25.39
N GLY A 74 -13.09 -2.93 24.76
CA GLY A 74 -13.00 -2.85 23.30
C GLY A 74 -12.60 -4.18 22.67
N ILE A 75 -11.70 -4.94 23.31
CA ILE A 75 -11.35 -6.31 22.89
C ILE A 75 -12.56 -7.24 23.03
N ALA A 76 -13.33 -7.13 24.11
CA ALA A 76 -14.55 -7.92 24.30
C ALA A 76 -15.59 -7.63 23.22
N ALA A 77 -15.85 -6.36 22.92
CA ALA A 77 -16.73 -5.94 21.83
C ALA A 77 -16.24 -6.48 20.48
N ALA A 78 -14.92 -6.44 20.23
CA ALA A 78 -14.32 -6.95 19.01
C ALA A 78 -14.49 -8.48 18.86
N VAL A 79 -14.29 -9.24 19.95
CA VAL A 79 -14.50 -10.69 19.97
C VAL A 79 -15.97 -11.05 19.72
N THR A 80 -16.91 -10.33 20.33
CA THR A 80 -18.35 -10.52 20.09
C THR A 80 -18.69 -10.27 18.62
N TRP A 81 -18.21 -9.16 18.06
CA TRP A 81 -18.43 -8.83 16.65
C TRP A 81 -17.81 -9.86 15.71
N LEU A 82 -16.58 -10.30 15.98
CA LEU A 82 -15.88 -11.29 15.17
C LEU A 82 -16.64 -12.61 15.17
N THR A 83 -17.06 -13.09 16.34
CA THR A 83 -17.83 -14.32 16.49
C THR A 83 -19.13 -14.26 15.70
N ALA A 84 -19.89 -13.18 15.83
CA ALA A 84 -21.14 -12.99 15.09
C ALA A 84 -20.92 -12.86 13.57
N THR A 85 -19.78 -12.31 13.15
CA THR A 85 -19.44 -12.16 11.73
C THR A 85 -18.97 -13.48 11.13
N THR A 86 -18.13 -14.24 11.81
CA THR A 86 -17.71 -15.60 11.42
C THR A 86 -18.91 -16.54 11.33
N GLN A 87 -19.88 -16.46 12.24
CA GLN A 87 -21.10 -17.29 12.17
C GLN A 87 -21.94 -17.00 10.93
N ARG A 88 -21.96 -15.74 10.44
CA ARG A 88 -22.72 -15.34 9.25
C ARG A 88 -22.00 -15.64 7.95
N SER A 89 -20.71 -15.33 7.88
CA SER A 89 -19.92 -15.41 6.65
C SER A 89 -19.20 -16.76 6.48
N GLY A 90 -19.08 -17.56 7.53
CA GLY A 90 -18.26 -18.75 7.56
C GLY A 90 -16.76 -18.44 7.60
N GLY A 91 -15.94 -19.45 7.28
CA GLY A 91 -14.48 -19.35 7.31
C GLY A 91 -13.88 -19.56 8.70
N THR A 92 -12.55 -19.47 8.77
CA THR A 92 -11.81 -19.62 10.03
C THR A 92 -11.45 -18.22 10.54
N PRO A 93 -11.83 -17.84 11.77
CA PRO A 93 -11.45 -16.53 12.30
C PRO A 93 -9.92 -16.47 12.47
N MET A 94 -9.35 -15.32 12.16
CA MET A 94 -7.94 -15.02 12.40
C MET A 94 -7.81 -13.93 13.46
N LEU A 95 -6.89 -14.12 14.39
CA LEU A 95 -6.48 -13.13 15.38
C LEU A 95 -5.05 -12.68 15.06
N ARG A 96 -4.89 -11.41 14.68
CA ARG A 96 -3.60 -10.73 14.54
C ARG A 96 -3.31 -9.97 15.82
N VAL A 97 -2.21 -10.29 16.48
CA VAL A 97 -1.74 -9.65 17.72
C VAL A 97 -0.31 -9.13 17.52
N PRO A 98 0.14 -8.09 18.24
CA PRO A 98 1.50 -7.57 18.08
C PRO A 98 2.57 -8.58 18.52
N HIS A 99 2.25 -9.39 19.52
CA HIS A 99 3.11 -10.44 20.06
C HIS A 99 2.29 -11.53 20.75
N ALA A 100 2.81 -12.76 20.83
CA ALA A 100 2.11 -13.90 21.41
C ALA A 100 1.70 -13.68 22.88
N SER A 101 2.50 -12.93 23.65
CA SER A 101 2.19 -12.61 25.06
C SER A 101 0.99 -11.67 25.23
N ALA A 102 0.48 -11.03 24.18
CA ALA A 102 -0.75 -10.24 24.25
C ALA A 102 -1.96 -11.13 24.59
N ILE A 103 -1.94 -12.39 24.12
CA ILE A 103 -3.01 -13.36 24.42
C ILE A 103 -2.98 -13.75 25.89
N SER A 104 -1.81 -14.02 26.47
CA SER A 104 -1.71 -14.38 27.88
C SER A 104 -2.01 -13.21 28.82
N ALA A 105 -1.75 -11.97 28.37
CA ALA A 105 -2.03 -10.75 29.11
C ALA A 105 -3.53 -10.38 29.16
N CYS A 106 -4.34 -10.78 28.16
CA CYS A 106 -5.76 -10.47 28.11
C CYS A 106 -6.62 -11.73 28.28
N ALA A 107 -7.35 -11.82 29.39
CA ALA A 107 -8.20 -12.98 29.69
C ALA A 107 -9.27 -13.24 28.62
N VAL A 108 -9.78 -12.19 27.98
CA VAL A 108 -10.78 -12.28 26.90
C VAL A 108 -10.17 -12.96 25.67
N LEU A 109 -8.98 -12.53 25.22
CA LEU A 109 -8.28 -13.14 24.09
C LEU A 109 -7.91 -14.60 24.37
N ARG A 110 -7.36 -14.89 25.56
CA ARG A 110 -7.06 -16.26 25.96
C ARG A 110 -8.29 -17.16 25.89
N ASN A 111 -9.39 -16.73 26.52
CA ASN A 111 -10.64 -17.50 26.49
C ASN A 111 -11.18 -17.66 25.07
N PHE A 112 -11.03 -16.64 24.22
CA PHE A 112 -11.44 -16.70 22.83
C PHE A 112 -10.63 -17.74 22.04
N VAL A 113 -9.30 -17.72 22.17
CA VAL A 113 -8.39 -18.67 21.51
C VAL A 113 -8.61 -20.10 22.02
N ASP A 114 -8.77 -20.31 23.32
CA ASP A 114 -8.91 -21.66 23.90
C ASP A 114 -10.23 -22.33 23.49
N ARG A 115 -11.29 -21.56 23.29
CA ARG A 115 -12.64 -22.08 23.01
C ARG A 115 -12.98 -22.17 21.52
N ASN A 116 -12.26 -21.44 20.68
CA ASN A 116 -12.58 -21.32 19.27
C ASN A 116 -11.40 -21.79 18.42
N ARG A 117 -11.67 -22.35 17.23
CA ARG A 117 -10.64 -22.72 16.26
C ARG A 117 -10.12 -21.46 15.54
N VAL A 118 -9.38 -20.61 16.26
CA VAL A 118 -8.84 -19.34 15.77
C VAL A 118 -7.41 -19.55 15.29
N VAL A 119 -7.07 -18.97 14.14
CA VAL A 119 -5.67 -18.90 13.71
C VAL A 119 -5.05 -17.65 14.31
N VAL A 120 -3.99 -17.81 15.10
CA VAL A 120 -3.23 -16.68 15.68
C VAL A 120 -2.01 -16.39 14.82
N THR A 121 -1.73 -15.11 14.60
CA THR A 121 -0.52 -14.64 13.90
C THR A 121 0.01 -13.35 14.52
N CYS A 122 1.33 -13.18 14.47
CA CYS A 122 2.06 -11.95 14.78
C CYS A 122 2.66 -11.34 13.51
N PRO A 123 2.97 -10.03 13.50
CA PRO A 123 3.78 -9.41 12.45
C PRO A 123 5.07 -10.18 12.15
N GLY A 124 5.35 -10.36 10.86
CA GLY A 124 6.52 -11.10 10.38
C GLY A 124 6.40 -12.63 10.38
N ASP A 125 5.33 -13.21 10.92
CA ASP A 125 5.12 -14.66 10.84
C ASP A 125 5.01 -15.14 9.38
N PRO A 126 5.53 -16.34 9.06
CA PRO A 126 5.32 -16.95 7.75
C PRO A 126 3.81 -17.09 7.49
N ALA A 127 3.43 -16.95 6.21
CA ALA A 127 2.03 -16.92 5.78
C ALA A 127 1.20 -17.98 6.52
N PRO A 128 0.32 -17.59 7.45
CA PRO A 128 -0.38 -18.55 8.29
C PRO A 128 -1.21 -19.47 7.39
N ALA A 129 -1.41 -20.73 7.81
CA ALA A 129 -2.28 -21.69 7.13
C ALA A 129 -3.77 -21.26 7.09
N TRP A 130 -4.04 -20.02 7.49
CA TRP A 130 -5.30 -19.34 7.34
C TRP A 130 -5.66 -19.20 5.85
N ARG A 131 -6.82 -19.76 5.50
CA ARG A 131 -7.29 -19.82 4.12
C ARG A 131 -8.17 -18.64 3.75
N ARG A 132 -9.08 -18.25 4.66
CA ARG A 132 -10.08 -17.19 4.48
C ARG A 132 -10.89 -16.98 5.76
N GLY A 133 -11.33 -15.76 6.03
CA GLY A 133 -12.34 -15.49 7.06
C GLY A 133 -12.34 -14.06 7.62
N ALA A 134 -13.00 -13.89 8.76
CA ALA A 134 -12.99 -12.64 9.50
C ALA A 134 -11.69 -12.50 10.31
N VAL A 135 -11.16 -11.28 10.38
CA VAL A 135 -9.92 -10.95 11.07
C VAL A 135 -10.21 -9.99 12.22
N LEU A 136 -9.65 -10.29 13.39
CA LEU A 136 -9.50 -9.34 14.49
C LEU A 136 -8.03 -8.96 14.59
N ALA A 137 -7.72 -7.69 14.38
CA ALA A 137 -6.41 -7.11 14.57
C ALA A 137 -6.38 -6.31 15.87
N VAL A 138 -5.66 -6.83 16.85
CA VAL A 138 -5.43 -6.18 18.14
C VAL A 138 -4.14 -5.40 18.05
N ASP A 139 -4.20 -4.11 18.37
CA ASP A 139 -3.11 -3.14 18.29
C ASP A 139 -2.27 -3.20 17.01
N PRO A 140 -2.90 -3.19 15.81
CA PRO A 140 -2.13 -3.22 14.58
C PRO A 140 -1.52 -1.86 14.27
N GLU A 141 -0.35 -1.87 13.62
CA GLU A 141 0.19 -0.67 13.01
C GLU A 141 -0.59 -0.29 11.75
N ARG A 142 -0.46 0.97 11.33
CA ARG A 142 -1.12 1.49 10.12
C ARG A 142 -0.95 0.59 8.90
N ASP A 143 0.28 0.11 8.69
CA ASP A 143 0.62 -0.68 7.51
C ASP A 143 0.08 -2.11 7.60
N ASP A 144 0.07 -2.70 8.81
CA ASP A 144 -0.59 -3.99 9.06
C ASP A 144 -2.09 -3.94 8.72
N ILE A 145 -2.79 -2.85 9.07
CA ILE A 145 -4.22 -2.70 8.79
C ILE A 145 -4.48 -2.75 7.28
N ALA A 146 -3.72 -1.98 6.50
CA ALA A 146 -3.89 -1.93 5.05
C ALA A 146 -3.48 -3.25 4.37
N GLU A 147 -2.44 -3.92 4.86
CA GLU A 147 -2.03 -5.24 4.35
C GLU A 147 -3.11 -6.30 4.62
N LEU A 148 -3.67 -6.33 5.83
CA LEU A 148 -4.80 -7.21 6.17
C LEU A 148 -6.02 -6.90 5.31
N ALA A 149 -6.30 -5.63 5.07
CA ALA A 149 -7.44 -5.21 4.26
C ALA A 149 -7.25 -5.54 2.76
N ASP A 150 -6.02 -5.53 2.26
CA ASP A 150 -5.69 -5.90 0.88
C ASP A 150 -5.59 -7.42 0.66
N ASP A 151 -5.44 -8.22 1.71
CA ASP A 151 -5.38 -9.68 1.59
C ASP A 151 -6.74 -10.21 1.07
N PRO A 152 -6.77 -10.89 -0.09
CA PRO A 152 -8.02 -11.40 -0.68
C PRO A 152 -8.69 -12.48 0.18
N ARG A 153 -8.01 -12.98 1.22
CA ARG A 153 -8.55 -13.93 2.19
C ARG A 153 -9.34 -13.24 3.32
N THR A 154 -9.24 -11.93 3.45
CA THR A 154 -9.97 -11.13 4.46
C THR A 154 -11.40 -10.86 4.02
N ASP A 155 -12.35 -11.52 4.69
CA ASP A 155 -13.78 -11.36 4.45
C ASP A 155 -14.45 -10.36 5.37
N ALA A 156 -13.77 -9.97 6.45
CA ALA A 156 -14.19 -8.95 7.40
C ALA A 156 -12.98 -8.55 8.26
N LEU A 157 -12.92 -7.29 8.70
CA LEU A 157 -11.80 -6.78 9.51
C LEU A 157 -12.30 -5.95 10.69
N CYS A 158 -11.98 -6.39 11.91
CA CYS A 158 -12.14 -5.60 13.13
C CYS A 158 -10.78 -5.15 13.63
N VAL A 159 -10.65 -3.87 13.98
CA VAL A 159 -9.42 -3.29 14.50
C VAL A 159 -9.64 -2.76 15.90
N THR A 160 -8.73 -3.10 16.81
CA THR A 160 -8.68 -2.59 18.19
C THR A 160 -7.37 -1.83 18.39
N PRO A 161 -7.28 -0.54 17.98
CA PRO A 161 -6.02 0.20 17.96
C PRO A 161 -5.67 0.75 19.34
N THR A 162 -4.40 0.67 19.77
CA THR A 162 -3.92 1.47 20.91
C THR A 162 -3.68 2.93 20.49
N ARG A 163 -3.24 3.14 19.25
CA ARG A 163 -2.99 4.48 18.69
C ARG A 163 -4.06 4.83 17.64
N PRO A 164 -4.99 5.76 17.92
CA PRO A 164 -6.05 6.13 16.97
C PRO A 164 -5.50 6.61 15.62
N ALA A 165 -4.31 7.21 15.59
CA ALA A 165 -3.66 7.68 14.37
C ALA A 165 -3.45 6.57 13.32
N ASP A 166 -3.27 5.31 13.73
CA ASP A 166 -3.00 4.21 12.80
C ASP A 166 -4.23 3.83 11.96
N VAL A 167 -5.43 4.03 12.51
CA VAL A 167 -6.67 3.66 11.82
C VAL A 167 -7.20 4.77 10.93
N VAL A 168 -6.71 6.01 11.03
CA VAL A 168 -7.27 7.19 10.32
C VAL A 168 -7.44 6.93 8.83
N ALA A 169 -6.34 6.56 8.15
CA ALA A 169 -6.31 6.42 6.70
C ALA A 169 -7.22 5.30 6.21
N TRP A 170 -7.16 4.14 6.88
CA TRP A 170 -8.02 3.01 6.56
C TRP A 170 -9.49 3.32 6.87
N ALA A 171 -9.81 3.88 8.04
CA ALA A 171 -11.18 4.15 8.47
C ALA A 171 -11.89 5.18 7.58
N ALA A 172 -11.16 6.19 7.08
CA ALA A 172 -11.69 7.17 6.12
C ALA A 172 -12.19 6.54 4.80
N ILE A 173 -11.67 5.36 4.45
CA ILE A 173 -12.02 4.63 3.21
C ILE A 173 -12.96 3.46 3.52
N ALA A 174 -12.65 2.73 4.59
CA ALA A 174 -13.31 1.51 5.01
C ALA A 174 -14.60 1.76 5.77
N ASP A 175 -14.93 3.01 6.12
CA ASP A 175 -16.16 3.43 6.83
C ASP A 175 -16.62 2.34 7.83
N PRO A 176 -15.80 2.06 8.86
CA PRO A 176 -16.02 0.94 9.75
C PRO A 176 -17.12 1.23 10.77
N ALA A 177 -17.84 0.19 11.20
CA ALA A 177 -18.75 0.30 12.33
C ALA A 177 -17.96 0.61 13.62
N LEU A 178 -18.43 1.58 14.40
CA LEU A 178 -17.86 1.89 15.71
C LEU A 178 -18.52 1.01 16.76
N LEU A 179 -17.72 0.23 17.50
CA LEU A 179 -18.20 -0.66 18.54
C LEU A 179 -17.84 -0.12 19.92
N GLY A 180 -18.82 -0.11 20.83
CA GLY A 180 -18.65 0.47 22.16
C GLY A 180 -18.37 1.97 22.08
N ASP A 181 -17.39 2.43 22.85
CA ASP A 181 -16.99 3.85 22.93
C ASP A 181 -15.95 4.23 21.85
N ALA A 182 -15.82 3.42 20.80
CA ALA A 182 -14.90 3.68 19.71
C ALA A 182 -15.20 5.04 19.06
N THR A 183 -14.15 5.81 18.83
CA THR A 183 -14.22 7.06 18.08
C THR A 183 -13.20 7.01 16.95
N THR A 184 -13.62 7.33 15.73
CA THR A 184 -12.67 7.53 14.63
C THR A 184 -12.12 8.94 14.70
N PRO A 185 -10.79 9.12 14.74
CA PRO A 185 -10.19 10.44 14.62
C PRO A 185 -10.59 11.09 13.29
N ALA A 186 -10.82 12.41 13.33
CA ALA A 186 -11.12 13.17 12.13
C ALA A 186 -9.99 13.01 11.09
N PRO A 187 -10.31 12.87 9.79
CA PRO A 187 -9.29 12.86 8.76
C PRO A 187 -8.49 14.17 8.80
N PRO A 188 -7.21 14.14 8.40
CA PRO A 188 -6.43 15.36 8.28
C PRO A 188 -7.12 16.36 7.33
N SER A 189 -6.85 17.65 7.54
CA SER A 189 -7.34 18.70 6.64
C SER A 189 -7.01 18.40 5.18
N ALA A 190 -7.87 18.85 4.27
CA ALA A 190 -7.74 18.57 2.85
C ALA A 190 -6.30 18.83 2.37
N PRO A 191 -5.67 17.87 1.65
CA PRO A 191 -4.30 18.02 1.21
C PRO A 191 -4.17 19.26 0.32
N ASP A 192 -3.00 19.90 0.36
CA ASP A 192 -2.65 20.98 -0.59
C ASP A 192 -3.00 20.49 -2.01
N PRO A 193 -3.77 21.28 -2.79
CA PRO A 193 -4.23 20.86 -4.09
C PRO A 193 -3.08 20.63 -5.07
N ILE A 194 -1.91 21.22 -4.88
CA ILE A 194 -0.74 21.03 -5.74
C ILE A 194 -0.10 19.65 -5.54
N PRO A 195 0.29 19.22 -4.32
CA PRO A 195 0.66 17.82 -4.05
C PRO A 195 -0.38 16.82 -4.54
N THR A 196 -1.68 17.11 -4.39
CA THR A 196 -2.74 16.25 -4.92
C THR A 196 -2.62 16.03 -6.43
N GLN A 197 -2.43 17.10 -7.21
CA GLN A 197 -2.26 17.00 -8.66
C GLN A 197 -0.95 16.30 -9.08
N ALA A 198 0.11 16.47 -8.29
CA ALA A 198 1.37 15.76 -8.49
C ALA A 198 1.19 14.25 -8.28
N MET A 199 0.44 13.85 -7.27
CA MET A 199 0.15 12.44 -6.97
C MET A 199 -0.77 11.78 -8.01
N ILE A 200 -1.74 12.53 -8.55
CA ILE A 200 -2.54 12.10 -9.71
C ILE A 200 -1.63 11.86 -10.92
N THR A 201 -0.70 12.79 -11.18
CA THR A 201 0.27 12.68 -12.28
C THR A 201 1.16 11.45 -12.10
N LEU A 202 1.70 11.25 -10.90
CA LEU A 202 2.50 10.07 -10.55
C LEU A 202 1.72 8.79 -10.83
N SER A 203 0.49 8.68 -10.32
CA SER A 203 -0.35 7.47 -10.51
C SER A 203 -0.64 7.16 -11.98
N GLY A 204 -0.75 8.19 -12.83
CA GLY A 204 -0.95 8.03 -14.27
C GLY A 204 0.28 7.57 -15.05
N MET A 205 1.48 7.71 -14.47
CA MET A 205 2.74 7.34 -15.12
C MET A 205 3.24 5.94 -14.74
N LEU A 206 2.94 5.52 -13.52
CA LEU A 206 3.47 4.29 -12.97
C LEU A 206 2.75 3.05 -13.51
N SER A 207 3.48 1.95 -13.59
CA SER A 207 2.92 0.66 -13.99
C SER A 207 2.07 0.06 -12.85
N ARG A 208 0.94 -0.55 -13.18
CA ARG A 208 0.13 -1.30 -12.20
C ARG A 208 0.72 -2.69 -11.96
N PRO A 209 0.66 -3.23 -10.73
CA PRO A 209 0.17 -2.59 -9.50
C PRO A 209 1.16 -1.51 -9.00
N LEU A 210 0.62 -0.41 -8.46
CA LEU A 210 1.36 0.79 -8.04
C LEU A 210 2.19 0.53 -6.76
N THR A 211 3.23 -0.29 -6.86
CA THR A 211 4.01 -0.80 -5.73
C THR A 211 5.33 -0.08 -5.52
N LEU A 212 5.75 0.77 -6.46
CA LEU A 212 7.09 1.40 -6.48
C LEU A 212 8.24 0.39 -6.36
N ALA A 213 8.04 -0.85 -6.82
CA ALA A 213 9.05 -1.89 -6.73
C ALA A 213 10.17 -1.73 -7.78
N SER A 214 9.86 -1.16 -8.94
CA SER A 214 10.84 -1.00 -10.01
C SER A 214 11.70 0.25 -9.77
N ALA A 215 12.94 0.21 -10.24
CA ALA A 215 13.85 1.35 -10.15
C ALA A 215 13.32 2.59 -10.92
N SER A 216 12.59 2.38 -12.02
CA SER A 216 11.99 3.48 -12.78
C SER A 216 10.86 4.14 -12.00
N ASP A 217 9.95 3.34 -11.44
CA ASP A 217 8.84 3.85 -10.63
C ASP A 217 9.35 4.64 -9.42
N HIS A 218 10.35 4.09 -8.73
CA HIS A 218 10.99 4.73 -7.60
C HIS A 218 11.68 6.05 -8.00
N ARG A 219 12.41 6.08 -9.12
CA ARG A 219 13.04 7.31 -9.65
C ARG A 219 11.99 8.38 -9.95
N ASP A 220 10.91 8.02 -10.62
CA ASP A 220 9.88 8.96 -11.05
C ASP A 220 9.09 9.51 -9.83
N ALA A 221 8.78 8.66 -8.84
CA ALA A 221 8.22 9.09 -7.56
C ALA A 221 9.16 10.04 -6.80
N THR A 222 10.45 9.69 -6.72
CA THR A 222 11.47 10.53 -6.07
C THR A 222 11.57 11.90 -6.75
N ALA A 223 11.53 11.95 -8.09
CA ALA A 223 11.67 13.20 -8.82
C ALA A 223 10.44 14.11 -8.70
N ILE A 224 9.23 13.54 -8.65
CA ILE A 224 8.01 14.32 -8.37
C ILE A 224 8.04 14.92 -6.96
N LEU A 225 8.43 14.13 -5.96
CA LEU A 225 8.54 14.61 -4.58
C LEU A 225 9.65 15.66 -4.41
N ASP A 226 10.77 15.54 -5.11
CA ASP A 226 11.83 16.57 -5.13
C ASP A 226 11.34 17.90 -5.70
N ILE A 227 10.53 17.88 -6.77
CA ILE A 227 9.94 19.09 -7.35
C ILE A 227 9.02 19.78 -6.35
N LEU A 228 8.15 19.02 -5.67
CA LEU A 228 7.25 19.56 -4.63
C LEU A 228 8.06 20.18 -3.48
N TYR A 229 9.05 19.44 -2.98
CA TYR A 229 9.92 19.88 -1.89
C TYR A 229 10.66 21.18 -2.22
N ARG A 230 11.29 21.27 -3.39
CA ARG A 230 12.00 22.48 -3.85
C ARG A 230 11.07 23.66 -4.08
N ALA A 231 9.81 23.40 -4.45
CA ALA A 231 8.79 24.42 -4.63
C ALA A 231 8.13 24.87 -3.31
N GLY A 232 8.51 24.29 -2.17
CA GLY A 232 7.95 24.60 -0.86
C GLY A 232 6.59 23.94 -0.58
N HIS A 233 6.12 23.04 -1.44
CA HIS A 233 4.89 22.28 -1.23
C HIS A 233 5.20 21.02 -0.42
N ARG A 234 4.78 21.00 0.85
CA ARG A 234 5.00 19.85 1.73
C ARG A 234 4.04 18.71 1.42
N CYS A 235 4.58 17.50 1.41
CA CYS A 235 3.83 16.26 1.31
C CYS A 235 4.37 15.33 2.40
N THR A 236 3.65 15.22 3.51
CA THR A 236 4.06 14.33 4.62
C THR A 236 3.80 12.88 4.24
N GLY A 237 4.52 11.93 4.85
CA GLY A 237 4.27 10.50 4.61
C GLY A 237 2.85 10.09 4.98
N ALA A 238 2.28 10.63 6.06
CA ALA A 238 0.88 10.37 6.43
C ALA A 238 -0.13 10.86 5.38
N ALA A 239 0.10 12.03 4.78
CA ALA A 239 -0.74 12.56 3.71
C ALA A 239 -0.60 11.74 2.42
N ALA A 240 0.64 11.42 2.02
CA ALA A 240 0.93 10.60 0.86
C ALA A 240 0.32 9.19 0.98
N TYR A 241 0.45 8.57 2.16
CA TYR A 241 -0.13 7.27 2.48
C TYR A 241 -1.66 7.27 2.36
N SER A 242 -2.31 8.23 3.03
CA SER A 242 -3.78 8.34 3.03
C SER A 242 -4.32 8.59 1.63
N TRP A 243 -3.65 9.48 0.87
CA TRP A 243 -3.99 9.75 -0.52
C TRP A 243 -3.84 8.50 -1.39
N ALA A 244 -2.71 7.77 -1.26
CA ALA A 244 -2.45 6.58 -2.05
C ALA A 244 -3.50 5.50 -1.79
N LEU A 245 -3.85 5.25 -0.53
CA LEU A 245 -4.87 4.27 -0.19
C LEU A 245 -6.24 4.64 -0.76
N ALA A 246 -6.62 5.92 -0.68
CA ALA A 246 -7.88 6.42 -1.22
C ALA A 246 -7.96 6.38 -2.76
N ASN A 247 -6.82 6.25 -3.43
CA ASN A 247 -6.70 6.15 -4.89
C ASN A 247 -6.28 4.74 -5.35
N ASP A 248 -6.67 3.71 -4.59
CA ASP A 248 -6.49 2.29 -4.92
C ASP A 248 -5.03 1.82 -5.07
N TRP A 249 -4.07 2.50 -4.45
CA TRP A 249 -2.70 1.97 -4.38
C TRP A 249 -2.62 0.83 -3.37
N PRO A 250 -2.00 -0.32 -3.69
CA PRO A 250 -1.80 -1.40 -2.73
C PRO A 250 -1.01 -0.92 -1.50
N ALA A 251 -1.26 -1.52 -0.33
CA ALA A 251 -0.68 -1.14 0.96
C ALA A 251 0.84 -0.98 0.89
N VAL A 252 1.53 -1.94 0.25
CA VAL A 252 2.99 -1.91 0.05
C VAL A 252 3.45 -0.68 -0.75
N GLY A 253 2.67 -0.26 -1.75
CA GLY A 253 2.97 0.92 -2.56
C GLY A 253 2.74 2.21 -1.80
N ALA A 254 1.61 2.29 -1.08
CA ALA A 254 1.30 3.41 -0.21
C ALA A 254 2.37 3.61 0.88
N ARG A 255 2.84 2.51 1.50
CA ARG A 255 3.92 2.53 2.49
C ARG A 255 5.23 3.06 1.91
N ARG A 256 5.69 2.53 0.78
CA ARG A 256 6.93 3.00 0.13
C ARG A 256 6.86 4.47 -0.29
N LEU A 257 5.69 4.91 -0.76
CA LEU A 257 5.48 6.31 -1.11
C LEU A 257 5.53 7.21 0.13
N ALA A 258 4.96 6.76 1.24
CA ALA A 258 5.02 7.46 2.53
C ALA A 258 6.46 7.56 3.05
N GLU A 259 7.23 6.47 3.01
CA GLU A 259 8.65 6.45 3.40
C GLU A 259 9.47 7.45 2.57
N LEU A 260 9.22 7.54 1.26
CA LEU A 260 9.86 8.54 0.39
C LEU A 260 9.45 9.97 0.74
N ALA A 261 8.15 10.22 0.92
CA ALA A 261 7.63 11.54 1.28
C ALA A 261 8.18 12.02 2.63
N ASP A 262 8.26 11.13 3.64
CA ASP A 262 8.86 11.42 4.93
C ASP A 262 10.36 11.71 4.83
N ALA A 263 11.10 11.10 3.88
CA ALA A 263 12.49 11.46 3.67
C ALA A 263 12.61 12.95 3.31
N PHE A 264 11.82 13.43 2.34
CA PHE A 264 11.80 14.84 1.94
C PHE A 264 11.30 15.77 3.04
N ASP A 265 10.21 15.42 3.75
CA ASP A 265 9.67 16.28 4.81
C ASP A 265 10.66 16.45 5.98
N ASN A 266 11.50 15.44 6.23
CA ASN A 266 12.62 15.48 7.19
C ASN A 266 13.90 16.10 6.61
N GLY A 267 13.85 16.71 5.42
CA GLY A 267 15.00 17.38 4.78
C GLY A 267 16.05 16.44 4.20
N ARG A 268 15.81 15.12 4.17
CA ARG A 268 16.68 14.15 3.51
C ARG A 268 16.27 14.06 2.05
N ILE A 269 17.16 14.46 1.14
CA ILE A 269 16.92 14.36 -0.29
C ILE A 269 17.50 13.02 -0.77
N PRO A 270 16.68 12.03 -1.13
CA PRO A 270 17.17 10.77 -1.69
C PRO A 270 17.91 11.01 -3.00
N ALA A 271 18.91 10.18 -3.29
CA ALA A 271 19.63 10.27 -4.54
C ALA A 271 18.71 9.99 -5.73
N LEU A 272 18.84 10.79 -6.79
CA LEU A 272 18.14 10.63 -8.07
C LEU A 272 19.10 10.04 -9.12
N PRO A 273 19.24 8.71 -9.20
CA PRO A 273 20.08 8.09 -10.20
C PRO A 273 19.53 8.40 -11.60
N GLY A 274 20.37 9.04 -12.44
CA GLY A 274 19.99 9.46 -13.79
C GLY A 274 19.37 10.86 -13.90
N GLY A 275 19.31 11.62 -12.80
CA GLY A 275 18.77 12.99 -12.79
C GLY A 275 17.25 13.06 -12.81
N ASN A 276 16.72 14.29 -12.84
CA ASN A 276 15.28 14.53 -12.86
C ASN A 276 14.74 14.39 -14.30
N PRO A 277 13.84 13.42 -14.59
CA PRO A 277 13.29 13.23 -15.93
C PRO A 277 12.24 14.28 -16.31
N PHE A 278 11.78 15.09 -15.36
CA PHE A 278 10.71 16.06 -15.56
C PHE A 278 11.23 17.44 -15.93
N ARG A 279 10.47 18.13 -16.76
CA ARG A 279 10.67 19.56 -17.02
C ARG A 279 10.11 20.37 -15.87
N LEU A 280 10.77 21.46 -15.50
CA LEU A 280 10.30 22.40 -14.47
C LEU A 280 8.85 22.91 -14.72
N ALA A 281 8.42 22.95 -15.98
CA ALA A 281 7.06 23.33 -16.37
C ALA A 281 5.96 22.40 -15.80
N VAL A 282 6.29 21.21 -15.29
CA VAL A 282 5.32 20.31 -14.66
C VAL A 282 4.69 20.93 -13.40
N LEU A 283 5.43 21.78 -12.68
CA LEU A 283 4.89 22.47 -11.51
C LEU A 283 3.78 23.47 -11.89
N GLU A 284 3.98 24.21 -12.98
CA GLU A 284 2.95 25.14 -13.50
C GLU A 284 1.70 24.39 -13.98
N LEU A 285 1.89 23.20 -14.55
CA LEU A 285 0.77 22.33 -14.90
C LEU A 285 -0.04 21.91 -13.67
N TRP A 286 0.63 21.51 -12.58
CA TRP A 286 -0.05 21.16 -11.32
C TRP A 286 -0.76 22.35 -10.69
N ARG A 287 -0.14 23.53 -10.67
CA ARG A 287 -0.78 24.78 -10.21
C ARG A 287 -2.04 25.08 -11.01
N THR A 288 -1.95 25.05 -12.34
CA THR A 288 -3.10 25.32 -13.22
C THR A 288 -4.26 24.35 -12.94
N ARG A 289 -3.97 23.05 -12.79
CA ARG A 289 -4.99 22.04 -12.46
C ARG A 289 -5.58 22.22 -11.06
N ALA A 290 -4.76 22.57 -10.07
CA ALA A 290 -5.21 22.85 -8.72
C ALA A 290 -6.22 24.00 -8.67
N PHE A 291 -5.94 25.11 -9.37
CA PHE A 291 -6.85 26.26 -9.45
C PHE A 291 -8.13 25.97 -10.26
N ALA A 292 -8.06 25.11 -11.29
CA ALA A 292 -9.24 24.72 -12.06
C ALA A 292 -10.26 23.91 -11.22
N VAL A 293 -9.79 23.15 -10.23
CA VAL A 293 -10.65 22.37 -9.31
C VAL A 293 -11.23 23.25 -8.19
N GLY A 294 -10.59 24.38 -7.86
CA GLY A 294 -11.02 25.32 -6.82
C GLY A 294 -11.62 26.63 -7.33
N GLY A 295 -11.91 26.75 -8.64
CA GLY A 295 -12.44 27.98 -9.23
C GLY A 295 -13.89 28.26 -8.78
N PRO A 296 -14.27 29.54 -8.56
CA PRO A 296 -15.58 29.90 -8.06
C PRO A 296 -16.68 29.37 -8.98
N GLU A 297 -17.65 28.70 -8.36
CA GLU A 297 -18.97 28.46 -8.91
C GLU A 297 -19.42 29.74 -9.62
N ARG A 298 -19.65 29.66 -10.94
CA ARG A 298 -20.03 30.81 -11.76
C ARG A 298 -21.30 31.43 -11.16
N ILE A 299 -21.10 32.51 -10.41
CA ILE A 299 -22.15 33.46 -10.04
C ILE A 299 -22.85 33.87 -11.34
N GLY A 300 -24.18 33.82 -11.29
CA GLY A 300 -25.08 33.89 -12.44
C GLY A 300 -24.80 35.05 -13.39
N ALA A 301 -25.10 34.79 -14.66
CA ALA A 301 -25.27 35.83 -15.66
C ALA A 301 -26.38 36.80 -15.18
N PRO A 302 -26.17 38.13 -15.23
CA PRO A 302 -27.27 39.06 -15.12
C PRO A 302 -28.10 39.01 -16.41
N ASP A 303 -29.43 39.01 -16.23
CA ASP A 303 -30.44 39.19 -17.28
C ASP A 303 -30.29 40.52 -18.05
#